data_AF-A0A352S2L3-F1
#
_entry.id   AF-A0A352S2L3-F1
#
_cell.length_a   1.000
_cell.length_b   1.000
_cell.length_c   1.000
_cell.angle_alpha   90.00
_cell.angle_beta   90.00
_cell.angle_gamma   90.00
#
_symmetry.space_group_name_H-M   'P 1'
#
loop_
_entity.id
_entity.type
_entity.pdbx_description
1 polymer ?
#
loop_
_entity_poly.entity_id
_entity_poly.type
_entity_poly.pdbx_seq_one_letter_code
_entity_poly.pdbx_strand_id
1 'polypeptide(L)'
;MTIDEIKRKAARAARKGDVQEMDRLELDYIKRAVPLSVASPDDPDERSQIIASPTHLFRGAGPNGETRVRWVRFDGVIVHSDINGHQVDQLDDMPTLFPLAEAA
;
A
#
# COMPACT_ATOMS: atom_id res chain seq x y z
N MET A 1 -17.70 -10.20 -1.03
CA MET A 1 -17.43 -9.39 0.16
C MET A 1 -17.56 -7.92 -0.21
N THR A 2 -18.39 -7.16 0.49
CA THR A 2 -18.59 -5.71 0.28
C THR A 2 -17.51 -4.90 1.01
N ILE A 3 -17.40 -3.60 0.73
CA ILE A 3 -16.47 -2.71 1.44
C ILE A 3 -16.76 -2.68 2.94
N ASP A 4 -18.02 -2.64 3.34
CA ASP A 4 -18.41 -2.62 4.75
C ASP A 4 -18.07 -3.93 5.48
N GLU A 5 -18.19 -5.06 4.79
CA GLU A 5 -17.77 -6.36 5.32
C GLU A 5 -16.24 -6.42 5.51
N ILE A 6 -15.47 -5.89 4.57
CA ILE A 6 -14.00 -5.78 4.67
C ILE A 6 -13.64 -4.97 5.91
N LYS A 7 -14.18 -3.75 6.05
CA LYS A 7 -13.92 -2.86 7.19
C LYS A 7 -14.27 -3.52 8.52
N ARG A 8 -15.43 -4.20 8.59
CA ARG A 8 -15.88 -4.90 9.79
C ARG A 8 -14.96 -6.05 10.16
N LYS A 9 -14.49 -6.83 9.19
CA LYS A 9 -13.57 -7.95 9.42
C LYS A 9 -12.17 -7.45 9.81
N ALA A 10 -11.68 -6.39 9.18
CA ALA A 10 -10.39 -5.80 9.50
C ALA A 10 -10.35 -5.29 10.94
N ALA A 11 -11.40 -4.58 11.38
CA ALA A 11 -11.53 -4.13 12.77
C ALA A 11 -11.58 -5.30 13.77
N ARG A 12 -12.17 -6.44 13.40
CA ARG A 12 -12.19 -7.65 14.24
C ARG A 12 -10.81 -8.31 14.31
N ALA A 13 -10.09 -8.38 13.19
CA ALA A 13 -8.72 -8.91 13.15
C ALA A 13 -7.78 -8.05 14.01
N ALA A 14 -7.86 -6.72 13.88
CA ALA A 14 -7.10 -5.78 14.69
C ALA A 14 -7.32 -5.97 16.20
N ARG A 15 -8.59 -6.12 16.65
CA ARG A 15 -8.92 -6.39 18.06
C ARG A 15 -8.37 -7.71 18.58
N LYS A 16 -8.15 -8.69 17.70
CA LYS A 16 -7.56 -10.00 18.03
C LYS A 16 -6.03 -9.98 17.96
N GLY A 17 -5.42 -8.90 17.47
CA GLY A 17 -3.99 -8.86 17.19
C GLY A 17 -3.57 -9.67 15.95
N ASP A 18 -4.51 -10.05 15.09
CA ASP A 18 -4.22 -10.79 13.86
C ASP A 18 -3.82 -9.82 12.75
N VAL A 19 -2.52 -9.48 12.74
CA VAL A 19 -1.94 -8.50 11.82
C VAL A 19 -1.99 -9.01 10.38
N GLN A 20 -1.79 -10.31 10.15
CA GLN A 20 -1.78 -10.89 8.80
C GLN A 20 -3.16 -10.80 8.15
N GLU A 21 -4.22 -11.18 8.88
CA GLU A 21 -5.58 -11.07 8.34
C GLU A 21 -6.01 -9.61 8.18
N MET A 22 -5.58 -8.73 9.08
CA MET A 22 -5.81 -7.28 8.95
C MET A 22 -5.16 -6.73 7.67
N ASP A 23 -3.89 -7.04 7.41
CA ASP A 23 -3.16 -6.58 6.22
C ASP A 23 -3.80 -7.13 4.93
N ARG A 24 -4.19 -8.41 4.94
CA ARG A 24 -4.87 -9.03 3.80
C ARG A 24 -6.18 -8.30 3.47
N LEU A 25 -6.97 -7.96 4.50
CA LEU A 25 -8.25 -7.27 4.34
C LEU A 25 -8.06 -5.81 3.92
N GLU A 26 -7.05 -5.11 4.44
CA GLU A 26 -6.71 -3.75 4.02
C GLU A 26 -6.24 -3.71 2.56
N LEU A 27 -5.42 -4.66 2.13
CA LEU A 27 -4.99 -4.76 0.73
C LEU A 27 -6.18 -5.06 -0.20
N ASP A 28 -7.11 -5.92 0.23
CA ASP A 28 -8.37 -6.20 -0.48
C ASP A 28 -9.25 -4.94 -0.61
N TYR A 29 -9.28 -4.09 0.42
CA TYR A 29 -9.97 -2.80 0.38
C TYR A 29 -9.32 -1.85 -0.64
N ILE A 30 -8.00 -1.67 -0.55
CA ILE A 30 -7.24 -0.76 -1.42
C ILE A 30 -7.43 -1.15 -2.88
N LYS A 31 -7.32 -2.45 -3.20
CA LYS A 31 -7.52 -2.98 -4.55
C LYS A 31 -8.87 -2.62 -5.17
N ARG A 32 -9.90 -2.36 -4.35
CA ARG A 32 -11.27 -2.11 -4.80
C ARG A 32 -11.67 -0.64 -4.78
N ALA A 33 -11.10 0.14 -3.86
CA ALA A 33 -11.64 1.44 -3.49
C ALA A 33 -10.63 2.59 -3.60
N VAL A 34 -9.33 2.30 -3.74
CA VAL A 34 -8.28 3.31 -3.70
C VAL A 34 -7.54 3.31 -5.05
N PRO A 35 -7.72 4.33 -5.90
CA PRO A 35 -6.92 4.47 -7.10
C PRO A 35 -5.52 4.97 -6.76
N LEU A 36 -4.50 4.46 -7.46
CA LEU A 36 -3.18 5.07 -7.43
C LEU A 36 -3.20 6.36 -8.24
N SER A 37 -2.63 7.44 -7.69
CA SER A 37 -2.59 8.75 -8.34
C SER A 37 -1.29 9.49 -8.08
N VAL A 38 -0.89 10.34 -9.01
CA VAL A 38 0.26 11.24 -8.92
C VAL A 38 -0.22 12.68 -9.11
N ALA A 39 0.45 13.64 -8.49
CA ALA A 39 0.16 15.06 -8.71
C ALA A 39 0.36 15.40 -10.19
N SER A 40 -0.54 16.19 -10.77
CA SER A 40 -0.38 16.69 -12.12
C SER A 40 0.79 17.68 -12.17
N PRO A 41 1.65 17.65 -13.20
CA PRO A 41 2.72 18.64 -13.37
C PRO A 41 2.18 20.06 -13.57
N ASP A 42 0.99 20.17 -14.16
CA ASP A 42 0.39 21.44 -14.58
C ASP A 42 -0.48 22.08 -13.49
N ASP A 43 -1.03 21.27 -12.59
CA ASP A 43 -1.87 21.71 -11.47
C ASP A 43 -1.70 20.76 -10.26
N PRO A 44 -1.11 21.21 -9.14
CA PRO A 44 -0.92 20.37 -7.95
C PRO A 44 -2.23 19.97 -7.25
N ASP A 45 -3.33 20.67 -7.50
CA ASP A 45 -4.66 20.31 -7.00
C ASP A 45 -5.32 19.21 -7.86
N GLU A 46 -4.80 18.98 -9.07
CA GLU A 46 -5.22 17.91 -9.96
C GLU A 46 -4.35 16.66 -9.79
N ARG A 47 -4.99 15.48 -9.81
CA ARG A 47 -4.31 14.20 -9.68
C ARG A 47 -4.60 13.29 -10.85
N SER A 48 -3.54 12.87 -11.53
CA SER A 48 -3.62 11.90 -12.61
C SER A 48 -3.62 10.48 -12.04
N GLN A 49 -4.56 9.65 -12.50
CA GLN A 49 -4.63 8.24 -12.09
C GLN A 49 -3.59 7.41 -12.83
N ILE A 50 -2.98 6.48 -12.09
CA ILE A 50 -2.02 5.51 -12.63
C ILE A 50 -2.66 4.13 -12.59
N ILE A 51 -2.69 3.46 -13.74
CA ILE A 51 -3.18 2.08 -13.83
C ILE A 51 -2.14 1.13 -13.24
N ALA A 52 -2.38 0.69 -12.00
CA ALA A 52 -1.53 -0.24 -11.28
C ALA A 52 -2.35 -1.14 -10.34
N SER A 53 -1.78 -2.27 -9.95
CA SER A 53 -2.37 -3.19 -8.96
C SER A 53 -1.58 -3.13 -7.64
N PRO A 54 -2.24 -2.99 -6.49
CA PRO A 54 -1.55 -3.03 -5.21
C PRO A 54 -1.13 -4.47 -4.88
N THR A 55 0.07 -4.64 -4.33
CA THR A 55 0.66 -5.95 -4.07
C THR A 55 1.06 -6.18 -2.62
N HIS A 56 1.45 -5.13 -1.89
CA HIS A 56 1.94 -5.28 -0.53
C HIS A 56 1.70 -4.04 0.33
N LEU A 57 1.54 -4.26 1.64
CA LEU A 57 1.44 -3.22 2.66
C LEU A 57 2.70 -3.23 3.53
N PHE A 58 3.28 -2.06 3.72
CA PHE A 58 4.42 -1.86 4.62
C PHE A 58 3.99 -0.91 5.74
N ARG A 59 3.71 -1.45 6.92
CA ARG A 59 3.40 -0.64 8.11
C ARG A 59 4.69 -0.03 8.64
N GLY A 60 4.67 1.26 8.96
CA GLY A 60 5.84 1.93 9.55
C GLY A 60 6.93 2.34 8.56
N ALA A 61 6.72 2.16 7.25
CA ALA A 61 7.75 2.41 6.23
C ALA A 61 7.81 3.87 5.75
N GLY A 62 6.89 4.74 6.18
CA GLY A 62 7.02 6.18 5.97
C GLY A 62 7.94 6.85 7.01
N PRO A 63 8.44 8.07 6.75
CA PRO A 63 9.37 8.77 7.63
C PRO A 63 8.80 9.01 9.04
N ASN A 64 7.48 9.05 9.19
CA ASN A 64 6.78 9.23 10.46
C ASN A 64 6.12 7.92 10.97
N GLY A 65 6.52 6.75 10.46
CA GLY A 65 5.86 5.48 10.78
C GLY A 65 4.55 5.24 10.02
N GLU A 66 4.34 5.94 8.92
CA GLU A 66 3.14 5.79 8.08
C GLU A 66 3.12 4.46 7.33
N THR A 67 1.91 4.03 6.91
CA THR A 67 1.77 2.84 6.06
C THR A 67 2.02 3.20 4.59
N ARG A 68 2.88 2.43 3.93
CA ARG A 68 3.14 2.51 2.49
C ARG A 68 2.51 1.33 1.77
N VAL A 69 2.11 1.55 0.53
CA VAL A 69 1.55 0.50 -0.35
C VAL A 69 2.47 0.35 -1.55
N ARG A 70 2.84 -0.89 -1.88
CA ARG A 70 3.52 -1.21 -3.14
C ARG A 70 2.51 -1.52 -4.22
N TRP A 71 2.77 -1.00 -5.40
CA TRP A 71 1.98 -1.22 -6.60
C TRP A 71 2.86 -1.74 -7.72
N VAL A 72 2.25 -2.53 -8.61
CA VAL A 72 2.84 -2.95 -9.89
C VAL A 72 1.99 -2.37 -11.00
N ARG A 73 2.60 -1.51 -11.82
CA ARG A 73 1.99 -0.96 -13.04
C ARG A 73 1.90 -2.02 -14.13
N PHE A 74 1.09 -1.77 -15.16
CA PHE A 74 0.93 -2.71 -16.29
C PHE A 74 2.23 -2.95 -17.08
N ASP A 75 3.15 -1.99 -17.06
CA ASP A 75 4.49 -2.05 -17.68
C ASP A 75 5.52 -2.78 -16.79
N GLY A 76 5.11 -3.32 -15.64
CA GLY A 76 5.97 -4.02 -14.70
C GLY A 76 6.72 -3.09 -13.75
N VAL A 77 6.58 -1.77 -13.87
CA VAL A 77 7.23 -0.81 -12.96
C VAL A 77 6.62 -0.89 -11.57
N ILE A 78 7.49 -0.98 -10.57
CA ILE A 78 7.10 -0.95 -9.16
C ILE A 78 7.09 0.49 -8.68
N VAL A 79 5.98 0.91 -8.08
CA VAL A 79 5.83 2.25 -7.47
C VAL A 79 5.24 2.12 -6.07
N HIS A 80 5.39 3.17 -5.27
CA HIS A 80 4.93 3.20 -3.89
C HIS A 80 3.99 4.38 -3.66
N SER A 81 3.05 4.21 -2.74
CA SER A 81 2.12 5.26 -2.33
C SER A 81 1.96 5.31 -0.81
N ASP A 82 1.34 6.38 -0.31
CA ASP A 82 0.69 6.36 0.99
C ASP A 82 -0.56 5.44 0.99
N ILE A 83 -1.21 5.28 2.15
CA ILE A 83 -2.42 4.47 2.30
C ILE A 83 -3.62 4.99 1.50
N ASN A 84 -3.59 6.26 1.09
CA ASN A 84 -4.64 6.91 0.31
C ASN A 84 -4.43 6.78 -1.21
N GLY A 85 -3.35 6.10 -1.64
CA GLY A 85 -3.06 5.89 -3.06
C GLY A 85 -2.34 7.08 -3.72
N HIS A 86 -1.75 7.98 -2.96
CA HIS A 86 -0.90 9.04 -3.53
C HIS A 86 0.52 8.52 -3.72
N GLN A 87 0.98 8.49 -4.97
CA GLN A 87 2.35 8.10 -5.30
C GLN A 87 3.35 8.97 -4.53
N VAL A 88 4.35 8.32 -3.97
CA VAL A 88 5.49 8.98 -3.33
C VAL A 88 6.77 8.56 -4.05
N ASP A 89 7.62 9.54 -4.35
CA ASP A 89 8.84 9.33 -5.15
C ASP A 89 10.02 8.79 -4.32
N GLN A 90 9.95 8.90 -2.99
CA GLN A 90 10.97 8.41 -2.06
C GLN A 90 10.51 7.19 -1.25
N LEU A 91 11.26 6.09 -1.40
CA LEU A 91 11.53 5.17 -0.31
C LEU A 91 12.83 5.67 0.34
N ASP A 92 12.74 6.51 1.38
CA ASP A 92 13.95 6.88 2.14
C ASP A 92 14.57 5.65 2.84
N ASP A 93 13.77 4.61 3.07
CA ASP A 93 14.24 3.28 3.48
C ASP A 93 13.56 2.22 2.61
N MET A 94 14.24 1.75 1.57
CA MET A 94 13.96 0.41 1.08
C MET A 94 14.13 -0.53 2.27
N PRO A 95 13.12 -1.33 2.67
CA PRO A 95 13.36 -2.37 3.65
C PRO A 95 14.47 -3.24 3.11
N THR A 96 15.63 -3.24 3.76
CA THR A 96 16.72 -4.15 3.47
C THR A 96 16.13 -5.54 3.63
N LEU A 97 15.78 -6.18 2.51
CA LEU A 97 15.49 -7.59 2.49
C LEU A 97 16.78 -8.26 2.93
N PHE A 98 16.86 -8.68 4.20
CA PHE A 98 17.98 -9.49 4.66
C PHE A 98 18.10 -10.67 3.68
N PRO A 99 19.21 -10.81 2.95
CA PRO A 99 19.39 -11.96 2.08
C PRO A 99 19.28 -13.20 2.96
N LEU A 100 18.43 -14.16 2.57
CA LEU A 100 18.26 -15.45 3.26
C LEU A 100 19.52 -16.34 3.16
N ALA A 101 20.68 -15.79 2.77
CA ALA A 101 21.89 -16.52 2.42
C ALA A 101 22.78 -16.89 3.63
N GLU A 102 22.38 -16.61 4.87
CA GLU A 102 23.14 -16.98 6.08
C GLU A 102 22.29 -17.78 7.09
N ALA A 103 21.47 -18.72 6.61
CA ALA A 103 20.76 -19.67 7.46
C ALA A 103 20.89 -21.12 6.95
N ALA A 104 22.08 -21.50 6.47
CA ALA A 104 22.43 -22.86 6.07
C ALA A 104 23.72 -23.32 6.75
#